data_AF-A0A023CUG0-F1
#
_entry.id   AF-A0A023CUG0-F1
#
_cell.length_a   1.000
_cell.length_b   1.000
_cell.length_c   1.000
_cell.angle_alpha   90.00
_cell.angle_beta   90.00
_cell.angle_gamma   90.00
#
_symmetry.space_group_name_H-M   'P 1'
#
loop_
_entity.id
_entity.type
_entity.pdbx_description
1 polymer ?
#
loop_
_entity_poly.entity_id
_entity_poly.type
_entity_poly.pdbx_seq_one_letter_code
_entity_poly.pdbx_strand_id
1 'polypeptide(L)'
;MILGIVNATVKRTLTADRIDEVDQYDEMYNQVKEKLIERAAVKEGDGVIGVNFNSEIVRVAVGPKYMLLHGYGTAIKFPKK
;
A
#
# COMPACT_ATOMS: atom_id res chain seq x y z
N MET A 1 -1.83 22.78 0.04
CA MET A 1 -3.20 22.50 0.50
C MET A 1 -3.34 21.01 0.79
N ILE A 2 -4.00 20.64 1.88
CA ILE A 2 -4.29 19.24 2.23
C ILE A 2 -5.60 18.83 1.54
N LEU A 3 -5.59 17.71 0.81
CA LEU A 3 -6.75 17.16 0.09
C LEU A 3 -7.39 15.94 0.81
N GLY A 4 -6.88 15.65 2.01
CA GLY A 4 -7.31 14.57 2.87
C GLY A 4 -6.43 13.33 2.79
N ILE A 5 -6.84 12.28 3.50
CA ILE A 5 -6.11 11.02 3.59
C ILE A 5 -6.45 10.14 2.37
N VAL A 6 -5.44 9.43 1.87
CA VAL A 6 -5.57 8.34 0.91
C VAL A 6 -4.97 7.08 1.50
N ASN A 7 -5.58 5.93 1.21
CA ASN A 7 -5.10 4.62 1.66
C ASN A 7 -5.15 3.61 0.53
N ALA A 8 -4.38 2.53 0.62
CA ALA A 8 -4.31 1.44 -0.32
C ALA A 8 -4.04 0.13 0.41
N THR A 9 -4.50 -0.98 -0.14
CA THR A 9 -4.17 -2.30 0.37
C THR A 9 -3.90 -3.22 -0.80
N VAL A 10 -2.81 -3.97 -0.72
CA VAL A 10 -2.43 -5.01 -1.67
C VAL A 10 -2.36 -6.33 -0.93
N LYS A 11 -2.81 -7.39 -1.60
CA LYS A 11 -2.78 -8.76 -1.10
C LYS A 11 -2.02 -9.64 -2.08
N ARG A 12 -1.05 -10.39 -1.57
CA ARG A 12 -0.41 -11.51 -2.27
C ARG A 12 -0.81 -12.82 -1.60
N THR A 13 -1.26 -13.79 -2.40
CA THR A 13 -1.56 -15.13 -1.91
C THR A 13 -0.29 -15.97 -1.96
N LEU A 14 0.03 -16.65 -0.87
CA LEU A 14 1.10 -17.64 -0.81
C LEU A 14 0.53 -19.01 -1.20
N THR A 15 1.18 -19.61 -2.19
CA THR A 15 0.97 -21.01 -2.60
C THR A 15 1.79 -21.92 -1.69
N ALA A 16 1.49 -23.22 -1.70
CA ALA A 16 2.14 -24.19 -0.80
C ALA A 16 3.66 -24.27 -1.00
N ASP A 17 4.13 -24.04 -2.22
CA ASP A 17 5.54 -23.99 -2.63
C ASP A 17 6.25 -22.66 -2.29
N ARG A 18 5.53 -21.66 -1.76
CA ARG A 18 6.03 -20.30 -1.49
C ARG A 18 5.70 -19.81 -0.08
N ILE A 19 5.43 -20.72 0.85
CA ILE A 19 5.00 -20.39 2.22
C ILE A 19 6.09 -19.70 3.05
N ASP A 20 7.34 -19.76 2.59
CA ASP A 20 8.54 -19.16 3.18
C ASP A 20 8.82 -17.75 2.67
N GLU A 21 8.18 -17.30 1.58
CA GLU A 21 8.34 -15.97 0.98
C GLU A 21 7.68 -14.82 1.77
N VAL A 22 7.53 -14.97 3.09
CA VAL A 22 6.76 -14.06 3.97
C VAL A 22 7.40 -12.69 4.17
N ASP A 23 8.56 -12.44 3.60
CA ASP A 23 9.31 -11.18 3.65
C ASP A 23 9.36 -10.46 2.29
N GLN A 24 8.87 -11.08 1.21
CA GLN A 24 8.90 -10.52 -0.16
C GLN A 24 7.84 -9.43 -0.40
N TYR A 25 8.02 -8.25 0.21
CA TYR A 25 7.11 -7.12 0.10
C TYR A 25 7.51 -6.07 -0.96
N ASP A 26 8.68 -6.14 -1.55
CA ASP A 26 9.22 -5.09 -2.44
C ASP A 26 8.26 -4.69 -3.57
N GLU A 27 7.72 -5.68 -4.29
CA GLU A 27 6.75 -5.42 -5.35
C GLU A 27 5.44 -4.86 -4.78
N MET A 28 5.01 -5.36 -3.62
CA MET A 28 3.79 -4.88 -2.95
C MET A 28 3.92 -3.41 -2.55
N TYR A 29 5.10 -2.95 -2.12
CA TYR A 29 5.33 -1.53 -1.83
C TYR A 29 5.13 -0.66 -3.07
N ASN A 30 5.61 -1.10 -4.23
CA ASN A 30 5.43 -0.36 -5.49
C ASN A 30 3.95 -0.31 -5.89
N GLN A 31 3.25 -1.44 -5.83
CA GLN A 31 1.81 -1.50 -6.12
C GLN A 31 0.99 -0.61 -5.16
N VAL A 32 1.34 -0.57 -3.87
CA VAL A 32 0.69 0.32 -2.89
C VAL A 32 0.97 1.79 -3.22
N LYS A 33 2.22 2.16 -3.54
CA LYS A 33 2.60 3.53 -3.91
C LYS A 33 1.83 4.01 -5.15
N GLU A 34 1.79 3.19 -6.21
CA GLU A 34 1.03 3.48 -7.43
C GLU A 34 -0.45 3.75 -7.10
N LYS A 35 -1.08 2.85 -6.32
CA LYS A 35 -2.46 3.01 -5.88
C LYS A 35 -2.70 4.23 -4.97
N LEU A 36 -1.70 4.72 -4.25
CA LEU A 36 -1.80 5.95 -3.47
C LEU A 36 -1.71 7.18 -4.38
N ILE A 37 -0.82 7.15 -5.37
CA ILE A 37 -0.67 8.21 -6.38
C ILE A 37 -1.95 8.34 -7.21
N GLU A 38 -2.50 7.23 -7.70
CA GLU A 38 -3.78 7.20 -8.43
C GLU A 38 -4.91 7.85 -7.62
N ARG A 39 -5.01 7.51 -6.33
CA ARG A 39 -6.03 8.08 -5.45
C ARG A 39 -5.80 9.56 -5.14
N ALA A 40 -4.56 10.00 -5.06
CA ALA A 40 -4.24 11.42 -4.94
C ALA A 40 -4.58 12.18 -6.23
N ALA A 41 -4.32 11.60 -7.40
CA ALA A 41 -4.64 12.18 -8.70
C ALA A 41 -6.16 12.34 -8.90
N VAL A 42 -6.98 11.37 -8.45
CA VAL A 42 -8.45 11.49 -8.43
C VAL A 42 -8.93 12.68 -7.58
N LYS A 43 -8.16 13.07 -6.56
CA LYS A 43 -8.41 14.26 -5.73
C LYS A 43 -7.77 15.53 -6.30
N GLU A 44 -7.25 15.49 -7.52
CA GLU A 44 -6.45 16.54 -8.14
C GLU A 44 -5.23 16.97 -7.31
N GLY A 45 -4.63 16.01 -6.60
CA GLY A 45 -3.42 16.20 -5.82
C GLY A 45 -2.16 16.04 -6.65
N ASP A 46 -1.13 16.79 -6.25
CA ASP A 46 0.19 16.75 -6.87
C ASP A 46 1.10 15.70 -6.22
N GLY A 47 0.70 15.14 -5.06
CA GLY A 47 1.46 14.09 -4.40
C GLY A 47 0.84 13.62 -3.08
N VAL A 48 1.54 12.70 -2.42
CA VAL A 48 1.21 12.14 -1.10
C VAL A 48 2.40 12.30 -0.17
N ILE A 49 2.16 12.84 1.02
CA ILE A 49 3.17 12.99 2.08
C ILE A 49 2.80 12.17 3.31
N GLY A 50 3.77 11.97 4.22
CA GLY A 50 3.54 11.22 5.46
C GLY A 50 3.11 9.78 5.21
N VAL A 51 3.69 9.15 4.18
CA VAL A 51 3.32 7.79 3.78
C VAL A 51 3.82 6.80 4.83
N ASN A 52 2.91 5.96 5.32
CA ASN A 52 3.20 4.88 6.24
C ASN A 52 2.72 3.55 5.65
N PHE A 53 3.37 2.47 6.05
CA PHE A 53 3.05 1.12 5.61
C PHE A 53 2.94 0.17 6.80
N ASN A 54 1.91 -0.68 6.78
CA ASN A 54 1.72 -1.76 7.74
C ASN A 54 1.70 -3.08 6.97
N SER A 55 2.70 -3.92 7.21
CA SER A 55 2.78 -5.29 6.69
C SER A 55 2.12 -6.27 7.66
N GLU A 56 1.30 -7.17 7.13
CA GLU A 56 0.66 -8.23 7.91
C GLU A 56 0.76 -9.57 7.18
N ILE A 57 1.05 -10.63 7.94
CA ILE A 57 1.02 -12.01 7.47
C ILE A 57 -0.21 -12.70 8.05
N VAL A 58 -1.17 -13.02 7.18
CA VAL A 58 -2.39 -13.70 7.56
C VAL A 58 -2.18 -15.20 7.41
N ARG A 59 -2.36 -15.92 8.52
CA ARG A 59 -2.28 -17.38 8.59
C ARG A 59 -3.67 -18.00 8.44
N VAL A 60 -3.75 -19.08 7.68
CA VAL A 60 -4.97 -19.90 7.57
C VAL A 60 -4.57 -21.34 7.87
N ALA A 61 -5.26 -21.94 8.85
CA ALA A 61 -4.87 -23.22 9.43
C ALA A 61 -3.40 -23.21 9.90
N VAL A 62 -2.55 -24.09 9.35
CA VAL A 62 -1.19 -24.32 9.83
C VAL A 62 -0.13 -23.38 9.24
N GLY A 63 -0.47 -22.55 8.25
CA GLY A 63 0.54 -21.83 7.46
C GLY A 63 0.18 -20.38 7.10
N PRO A 64 1.20 -19.56 6.76
CA PRO A 64 1.00 -18.29 6.07
C PRO A 64 0.21 -18.51 4.77
N LYS A 65 -0.84 -17.71 4.56
CA LYS A 65 -1.67 -17.80 3.36
C LYS A 65 -1.70 -16.50 2.57
N TYR A 66 -1.66 -15.37 3.25
CA TYR A 66 -1.64 -14.07 2.59
C TYR A 66 -0.58 -13.16 3.19
N MET A 67 0.08 -12.41 2.32
CA MET A 67 0.80 -11.21 2.68
C MET A 67 -0.11 -10.03 2.37
N LEU A 68 -0.35 -9.18 3.35
CA LEU A 68 -1.08 -7.93 3.21
C LEU A 68 -0.12 -6.77 3.43
N LEU A 69 -0.23 -5.76 2.58
CA LEU A 69 0.45 -4.49 2.78
C LEU A 69 -0.59 -3.38 2.69
N HIS A 70 -0.77 -2.69 3.81
CA HIS A 70 -1.59 -1.49 3.90
C HIS A 70 -0.69 -0.28 3.80
N GLY A 71 -1.01 0.67 2.92
CA GLY A 71 -0.34 1.96 2.87
C GLY A 71 -1.34 3.09 3.05
N TYR A 72 -0.94 4.16 3.69
CA TYR A 72 -1.76 5.36 3.84
C TYR A 72 -0.88 6.60 3.96
N GLY A 73 -1.45 7.74 3.60
CA GLY A 73 -0.78 9.03 3.67
C GLY A 73 -1.73 10.19 3.38
N THR A 74 -1.20 11.40 3.33
CA THR A 74 -1.97 12.62 3.11
C THR A 74 -1.76 13.13 1.69
N ALA A 75 -2.82 13.20 0.90
CA ALA A 75 -2.78 13.81 -0.42
C ALA A 75 -2.67 15.34 -0.28
N ILE A 76 -1.82 15.95 -1.09
CA ILE A 76 -1.56 17.40 -1.08
C ILE A 76 -1.61 17.99 -2.49
N LYS A 77 -1.86 19.29 -2.54
CA LYS A 77 -1.76 20.13 -3.74
C LYS A 77 -0.86 21.33 -3.46
N PHE A 78 0.09 21.62 -4.33
CA PHE A 78 0.92 22.81 -4.21
C PHE A 78 0.10 24.06 -4.54
N PRO A 79 0.36 25.20 -3.87
CA PRO A 79 -0.20 26.47 -4.29
C PRO A 79 0.26 26.79 -5.72
N LYS A 80 -0.66 27.22 -6.58
CA LYS A 80 -0.27 27.79 -7.88
C LYS A 80 0.36 29.17 -7.63
N LYS A 81 1.47 29.46 -8.30
CA LYS A 81 2.07 30.81 -8.32
C LYS A 81 1.11 31.81 -8.95
#